data_AF-A0A382PI19-F1
#
_entry.id   AF-A0A382PI19-F1
#
_cell.length_a   1.000
_cell.length_b   1.000
_cell.length_c   1.000
_cell.angle_alpha   90.00
_cell.angle_beta   90.00
_cell.angle_gamma   90.00
#
_symmetry.space_group_name_H-M   'P 1'
#
loop_
_entity.id
_entity.type
_entity.pdbx_description
1 polymer ?
#
loop_
_entity_poly.entity_id
_entity_poly.type
_entity_poly.pdbx_seq_one_letter_code
_entity_poly.pdbx_strand_id
1 'polypeptide(L)'
;AGAEKRYGRLKMGNPIENRDLRIVNSEHRITNNNSSASSAVKKRIEHELSIITEKGFAPYFLVVWDIVKQTNATIGRGSGAASIVSYCLFITQVDPLKYNLQFERFIHPERVDMPDIDIDFPWDERDDIIDYVFQKYGPHRVGMVSNQVFLQPRSAVREVAKVYGLSNEEIKVVTKRIGWHSRRSDLLHWIESDERFKNLNIDTTLKEILQISEKVMGAFRVSSVHPGGVVIVPDEIRRYVPVLMATKGVQILEWEKDQTEDSGLLKIDLLGNRSLAVVRDTLKQVGVYRSKYVDYHSIPSVGDSKTEALMQAGKTMGIFYIESPATRQLLAKAGRIDFEHVV
;
A
#
# COMPACT_ATOMS: atom_id res chain seq x y z
N ALA A 1 14.46 28.16 -6.16
CA ALA A 1 15.33 27.83 -7.30
C ALA A 1 15.44 26.31 -7.59
N GLY A 2 15.51 25.43 -6.57
CA GLY A 2 15.60 23.96 -6.77
C GLY A 2 14.29 23.25 -7.14
N ALA A 3 13.15 23.69 -6.58
CA ALA A 3 11.84 23.06 -6.82
C ALA A 3 11.29 23.30 -8.24
N GLU A 4 11.39 24.51 -8.78
CA GLU A 4 10.98 24.80 -10.17
C GLU A 4 11.77 23.97 -11.20
N LYS A 5 13.05 23.68 -10.94
CA LYS A 5 13.89 22.86 -11.83
C LYS A 5 13.62 21.35 -11.71
N ARG A 6 13.22 20.83 -10.55
CA ARG A 6 12.87 19.41 -10.36
C ARG A 6 11.44 19.09 -10.80
N TYR A 7 10.49 19.99 -10.57
CA TYR A 7 9.06 19.70 -10.72
C TYR A 7 8.37 20.46 -11.87
N GLY A 8 9.08 21.38 -12.54
CA GLY A 8 8.55 22.10 -13.70
C GLY A 8 8.19 21.23 -14.91
N ARG A 9 8.64 19.96 -14.95
CA ARG A 9 8.36 19.00 -16.04
C ARG A 9 7.06 18.18 -15.87
N LEU A 10 6.45 18.19 -14.68
CA LEU A 10 5.18 17.50 -14.40
C LEU A 10 4.00 18.48 -14.33
N LYS A 11 4.09 19.65 -14.98
CA LYS A 11 2.90 20.43 -15.29
C LYS A 11 2.03 19.59 -16.22
N MET A 12 1.09 18.86 -15.63
CA MET A 12 0.11 18.08 -16.36
C MET A 12 -0.56 19.00 -17.38
N GLY A 13 -0.32 18.71 -18.66
CA GLY A 13 -0.77 19.52 -19.77
C GLY A 13 -2.30 19.64 -19.76
N ASN A 14 -2.76 20.88 -19.84
CA ASN A 14 -4.12 21.38 -19.65
C ASN A 14 -4.76 21.01 -18.29
N PRO A 15 -5.13 22.02 -17.48
CA PRO A 15 -5.68 21.77 -16.17
C PRO A 15 -7.03 21.09 -16.35
N ILE A 16 -7.20 19.93 -15.73
CA ILE A 16 -8.49 19.61 -15.15
C ILE A 16 -8.79 20.81 -14.24
N GLU A 17 -9.63 21.73 -14.73
CA GLU A 17 -9.74 23.07 -14.16
C GLU A 17 -10.10 22.97 -12.67
N ASN A 18 -9.56 23.87 -11.85
CA ASN A 18 -9.83 24.03 -10.41
C ASN A 18 -11.34 24.00 -10.01
N ARG A 19 -12.25 24.00 -10.99
CA ARG A 19 -13.70 23.89 -10.81
C ARG A 19 -14.17 22.47 -10.46
N ASP A 20 -13.39 21.42 -10.73
CA ASP A 20 -13.87 20.03 -10.55
C ASP A 20 -13.83 19.54 -9.09
N LEU A 21 -12.96 20.11 -8.24
CA LEU A 21 -12.99 19.85 -6.80
C LEU A 21 -14.18 20.49 -6.08
N ARG A 22 -15.07 21.23 -6.77
CA ARG A 22 -16.33 21.71 -6.20
C ARG A 22 -17.25 20.58 -5.76
N ILE A 23 -17.03 19.35 -6.24
CA ILE A 23 -17.73 18.13 -5.79
C ILE A 23 -17.54 17.92 -4.29
N VAL A 24 -16.41 18.36 -3.71
CA VAL A 24 -16.11 18.30 -2.27
C VAL A 24 -17.10 19.12 -1.44
N ASN A 25 -17.68 20.18 -2.03
CA ASN A 25 -18.69 21.01 -1.36
C ASN A 25 -20.11 20.43 -1.45
N SER A 26 -20.31 19.28 -2.09
CA SER A 26 -21.61 18.60 -2.09
C SER A 26 -21.83 17.92 -0.74
N GLU A 27 -22.80 18.42 0.01
CA GLU A 27 -23.06 18.22 1.44
C GLU A 27 -23.37 16.77 1.90
N HIS A 28 -23.15 15.75 1.06
CA HIS A 28 -23.71 14.41 1.25
C HIS A 28 -23.10 13.59 2.40
N ARG A 29 -21.84 13.84 2.80
CA ARG A 29 -21.19 13.11 3.92
C ARG A 29 -21.14 13.88 5.23
N ILE A 30 -21.27 15.21 5.19
CA ILE A 30 -21.17 16.05 6.38
C ILE A 30 -22.55 16.63 6.68
N THR A 31 -23.50 15.75 7.01
CA THR A 31 -24.78 16.19 7.57
C THR A 31 -24.61 16.46 9.06
N ASN A 32 -24.22 17.69 9.41
CA ASN A 32 -24.39 18.19 10.76
C ASN A 32 -25.30 19.43 10.73
N ASN A 33 -26.55 19.25 11.16
CA ASN A 33 -27.58 20.28 11.35
C ASN A 33 -27.25 21.28 12.50
N ASN A 34 -25.97 21.55 12.76
CA ASN A 34 -25.51 22.52 13.76
C ASN A 34 -24.66 23.61 13.07
N SER A 35 -25.16 24.84 13.08
CA SER A 35 -24.61 25.99 12.36
C SER A 35 -23.16 26.36 12.75
N SER A 36 -22.71 26.06 13.97
CA SER A 36 -21.33 26.29 14.41
C SER A 36 -20.36 25.20 13.93
N ALA A 37 -20.75 23.93 14.00
CA ALA A 37 -19.97 22.79 13.50
C ALA A 37 -19.78 22.85 11.98
N SER A 38 -20.80 23.31 11.26
CA SER A 38 -20.72 23.60 9.82
C SER A 38 -19.61 24.61 9.47
N SER A 39 -19.40 25.62 10.33
CA SER A 39 -18.37 26.65 10.09
C SER A 39 -16.93 26.13 10.24
N ALA A 40 -16.68 25.24 11.21
CA ALA A 40 -15.35 24.65 11.43
C ALA A 40 -14.99 23.66 10.32
N VAL A 41 -15.96 22.84 9.90
CA VAL A 41 -15.84 21.95 8.74
C VAL A 41 -15.49 22.76 7.49
N LYS A 42 -16.28 23.80 7.18
CA LYS A 42 -16.07 24.62 6.00
C LYS A 42 -14.69 25.27 5.98
N LYS A 43 -14.25 25.83 7.12
CA LYS A 43 -12.89 26.37 7.26
C LYS A 43 -11.80 25.33 7.01
N ARG A 44 -11.97 24.10 7.52
CA ARG A 44 -11.01 23.01 7.27
C ARG A 44 -10.97 22.62 5.80
N ILE A 45 -12.11 22.48 5.15
CA ILE A 45 -12.19 22.18 3.70
C ILE A 45 -11.52 23.29 2.89
N GLU A 46 -11.84 24.55 3.15
CA GLU A 46 -11.26 25.71 2.45
C GLU A 46 -9.74 25.78 2.64
N HIS A 47 -9.25 25.52 3.85
CA HIS A 47 -7.83 25.47 4.16
C HIS A 47 -7.10 24.36 3.39
N GLU A 48 -7.60 23.13 3.45
CA GLU A 48 -7.00 21.99 2.74
C GLU A 48 -7.03 22.20 1.21
N LEU A 49 -8.17 22.64 0.66
CA LEU A 49 -8.30 22.93 -0.77
C LEU A 49 -7.35 24.02 -1.23
N SER A 50 -7.13 25.06 -0.41
CA SER A 50 -6.15 26.11 -0.70
C SER A 50 -4.75 25.53 -0.84
N ILE A 51 -4.30 24.70 0.11
CA ILE A 51 -2.96 24.10 0.08
C ILE A 51 -2.82 23.11 -1.09
N ILE A 52 -3.83 22.26 -1.31
CA ILE A 52 -3.85 21.29 -2.43
C ILE A 52 -3.74 22.04 -3.77
N THR A 53 -4.43 23.16 -3.91
CA THR A 53 -4.40 23.97 -5.13
C THR A 53 -3.08 24.70 -5.29
N GLU A 54 -2.57 25.35 -4.23
CA GLU A 54 -1.30 26.07 -4.24
C GLU A 54 -0.13 25.16 -4.60
N LYS A 55 -0.13 23.92 -4.10
CA LYS A 55 0.89 22.91 -4.43
C LYS A 55 0.67 22.22 -5.77
N GLY A 56 -0.47 22.45 -6.43
CA GLY A 56 -0.78 21.82 -7.72
C GLY A 56 -1.16 20.34 -7.64
N PHE A 57 -1.60 19.86 -6.48
CA PHE A 57 -2.01 18.47 -6.26
C PHE A 57 -3.47 18.19 -6.64
N ALA A 58 -4.24 19.19 -7.05
CA ALA A 58 -5.65 18.99 -7.44
C ALA A 58 -5.86 17.86 -8.48
N PRO A 59 -5.07 17.77 -9.58
CA PRO A 59 -5.22 16.67 -10.54
C PRO A 59 -4.97 15.28 -9.92
N TYR A 60 -4.06 15.19 -8.95
CA TYR A 60 -3.77 13.93 -8.25
C TYR A 60 -4.99 13.42 -7.48
N PHE A 61 -5.63 14.29 -6.69
CA PHE A 61 -6.86 13.94 -5.97
C PHE A 61 -7.99 13.54 -6.92
N LEU A 62 -8.10 14.19 -8.08
CA LEU A 62 -9.13 13.87 -9.07
C LEU A 62 -8.88 12.54 -9.78
N VAL A 63 -7.63 12.21 -10.09
CA VAL A 63 -7.24 10.90 -10.62
C VAL A 63 -7.56 9.81 -9.59
N VAL A 64 -7.17 10.01 -8.33
CA VAL A 64 -7.47 9.06 -7.26
C VAL A 64 -8.97 8.92 -7.05
N TRP A 65 -9.72 10.03 -7.02
CA TRP A 65 -11.18 10.05 -6.95
C TRP A 65 -11.82 9.24 -8.10
N ASP A 66 -11.28 9.35 -9.31
CA ASP A 66 -11.73 8.59 -10.47
C ASP A 66 -11.56 7.07 -10.31
N ILE A 67 -10.44 6.66 -9.71
CA ILE A 67 -10.12 5.27 -9.44
C ILE A 67 -11.03 4.69 -8.33
N VAL A 68 -11.20 5.40 -7.21
CA VAL A 68 -12.01 4.88 -6.09
C VAL A 68 -13.49 4.72 -6.44
N LYS A 69 -14.01 5.50 -7.41
CA LYS A 69 -15.39 5.36 -7.89
C LYS A 69 -15.68 4.03 -8.59
N GLN A 70 -14.65 3.26 -8.98
CA GLN A 70 -14.86 1.99 -9.67
C GLN A 70 -15.42 0.90 -8.74
N THR A 71 -15.27 1.04 -7.42
CA THR A 71 -15.85 0.09 -6.46
C THR A 71 -16.28 0.77 -5.17
N ASN A 72 -17.35 0.26 -4.56
CA ASN A 72 -17.81 0.73 -3.24
C ASN A 72 -17.07 0.03 -2.08
N ALA A 73 -16.23 -0.96 -2.38
CA ALA A 73 -15.54 -1.81 -1.40
C ALA A 73 -14.07 -1.42 -1.20
N THR A 74 -13.77 -0.12 -1.22
CA THR A 74 -12.42 0.41 -1.07
C THR A 74 -12.20 1.01 0.32
N ILE A 75 -10.97 0.97 0.82
CA ILE A 75 -10.56 1.71 2.02
C ILE A 75 -9.24 2.45 1.76
N GLY A 76 -9.20 3.74 2.07
CA GLY A 76 -7.95 4.51 2.08
C GLY A 76 -7.19 4.34 3.40
N ARG A 77 -5.86 4.27 3.36
CA ARG A 77 -5.00 4.14 4.55
C ARG A 77 -3.90 5.21 4.59
N GLY A 78 -3.09 5.18 5.65
CA GLY A 78 -1.94 6.06 5.79
C GLY A 78 -2.32 7.51 6.11
N SER A 79 -1.45 8.44 5.76
CA SER A 79 -1.61 9.86 6.08
C SER A 79 -2.78 10.51 5.33
N GLY A 80 -3.21 9.97 4.19
CA GLY A 80 -4.39 10.43 3.46
C GLY A 80 -5.66 10.47 4.31
N ALA A 81 -5.76 9.66 5.37
CA ALA A 81 -6.87 9.66 6.33
C ALA A 81 -7.00 10.96 7.13
N ALA A 82 -5.94 11.79 7.20
CA ALA A 82 -5.94 13.06 7.90
C ALA A 82 -6.55 14.23 7.10
N SER A 83 -6.94 14.00 5.84
CA SER A 83 -7.54 15.02 4.97
C SER A 83 -9.05 14.93 4.94
N ILE A 84 -9.73 16.04 5.23
CA ILE A 84 -11.17 16.15 5.07
C ILE A 84 -11.57 16.10 3.59
N VAL A 85 -10.71 16.59 2.69
CA VAL A 85 -10.93 16.51 1.25
C VAL A 85 -10.94 15.05 0.78
N SER A 86 -9.97 14.23 1.23
CA SER A 86 -9.95 12.78 0.97
C SER A 86 -11.20 12.08 1.51
N TYR A 87 -11.65 12.45 2.70
CA TYR A 87 -12.87 11.91 3.30
C TYR A 87 -14.13 12.24 2.48
N CYS A 88 -14.24 13.50 2.01
CA CYS A 88 -15.37 13.96 1.19
C CYS A 88 -15.39 13.28 -0.19
N LEU A 89 -14.22 13.02 -0.78
CA LEU A 89 -14.09 12.33 -2.06
C LEU A 89 -14.21 10.81 -1.96
N PHE A 90 -14.49 10.25 -0.77
CA PHE A 90 -14.50 8.81 -0.50
C PHE A 90 -13.17 8.11 -0.79
N ILE A 91 -12.08 8.87 -0.89
CA ILE A 91 -10.72 8.33 -0.94
C ILE A 91 -10.42 7.64 0.40
N THR A 92 -10.89 8.23 1.49
CA THR A 92 -10.83 7.64 2.84
C THR A 92 -12.20 7.60 3.49
N GLN A 93 -12.35 6.73 4.49
CA GLN A 93 -13.60 6.47 5.21
C GLN A 93 -13.52 6.97 6.67
N VAL A 94 -12.35 7.44 7.10
CA VAL A 94 -12.09 7.96 8.44
C VAL A 94 -12.40 9.46 8.46
N ASP A 95 -13.29 9.90 9.36
CA ASP A 95 -13.57 11.31 9.59
C ASP A 95 -12.39 11.94 10.38
N PRO A 96 -11.58 12.81 9.75
CA PRO A 96 -10.40 13.38 10.40
C PRO A 96 -10.77 14.37 11.51
N LEU A 97 -11.96 14.97 11.49
CA LEU A 97 -12.38 15.89 12.55
C LEU A 97 -12.80 15.13 13.80
N LYS A 98 -13.56 14.03 13.63
CA LYS A 98 -13.98 13.17 14.74
C LYS A 98 -12.80 12.62 15.53
N TYR A 99 -11.72 12.24 14.85
CA TYR A 99 -10.51 11.67 15.46
C TYR A 99 -9.35 12.67 15.61
N ASN A 100 -9.61 13.97 15.43
CA ASN A 100 -8.64 15.05 15.58
C ASN A 100 -7.32 14.81 14.80
N LEU A 101 -7.43 14.32 13.57
CA LEU A 101 -6.31 14.05 12.69
C LEU A 101 -5.82 15.36 12.04
N GLN A 102 -4.50 15.54 12.03
CA GLN A 102 -3.83 16.75 11.55
C GLN A 102 -3.50 16.64 10.06
N PHE A 103 -4.04 17.53 9.24
CA PHE A 103 -3.84 17.55 7.79
C PHE A 103 -2.36 17.67 7.40
N GLU A 104 -1.59 18.39 8.20
CA GLU A 104 -0.18 18.69 7.95
C GLU A 104 0.71 17.45 8.05
N ARG A 105 0.22 16.35 8.66
CA ARG A 105 0.87 15.03 8.60
C ARG A 105 0.78 14.39 7.22
N PHE A 106 -0.19 14.80 6.42
CA PHE A 106 -0.38 14.36 5.04
C PHE A 106 0.29 15.33 4.06
N ILE A 107 -0.11 16.61 4.10
CA ILE A 107 0.45 17.65 3.23
C ILE A 107 0.88 18.81 4.09
N HIS A 108 2.20 18.96 4.27
CA HIS A 108 2.75 20.10 5.01
C HIS A 108 3.02 21.27 4.06
N PRO A 109 2.56 22.51 4.36
CA PRO A 109 2.75 23.68 3.49
C PRO A 109 4.21 23.92 3.09
N GLU A 110 5.13 23.77 4.05
CA GLU A 110 6.56 24.05 3.86
C GLU A 110 7.36 22.89 3.24
N ARG A 111 6.79 21.66 3.17
CA ARG A 111 7.49 20.50 2.60
C ARG A 111 7.23 20.40 1.11
N VAL A 112 8.22 19.91 0.38
CA VAL A 112 8.14 19.67 -1.07
C VAL A 112 7.86 18.20 -1.37
N ASP A 113 7.70 17.38 -0.34
CA ASP A 113 7.44 15.95 -0.47
C ASP A 113 6.09 15.72 -1.17
N MET A 114 6.04 14.70 -2.03
CA MET A 114 4.80 14.29 -2.67
C MET A 114 3.89 13.58 -1.65
N PRO A 115 2.58 13.89 -1.64
CA PRO A 115 1.63 13.14 -0.84
C PRO A 115 1.54 11.71 -1.37
N ASP A 116 1.52 10.74 -0.46
CA ASP A 116 1.28 9.33 -0.79
C ASP A 116 -0.16 8.96 -0.39
N ILE A 117 -0.95 8.52 -1.37
CA ILE A 117 -2.29 8.01 -1.15
C ILE A 117 -2.31 6.52 -1.45
N ASP A 118 -2.44 5.75 -0.37
CA ASP A 118 -2.60 4.31 -0.39
C ASP A 118 -4.08 3.94 -0.37
N ILE A 119 -4.48 3.07 -1.31
CA ILE A 119 -5.88 2.65 -1.44
C ILE A 119 -5.95 1.14 -1.52
N ASP A 120 -6.75 0.57 -0.64
CA ASP A 120 -7.06 -0.84 -0.63
C ASP A 120 -8.31 -1.14 -1.43
N PHE A 121 -8.22 -2.23 -2.17
CA PHE A 121 -9.31 -2.87 -2.87
C PHE A 121 -9.43 -4.33 -2.39
N PRO A 122 -10.59 -4.99 -2.56
CA PRO A 122 -10.65 -6.43 -2.44
C PRO A 122 -9.57 -7.03 -3.33
N TRP A 123 -8.77 -7.95 -2.77
CA TRP A 123 -7.57 -8.47 -3.46
C TRP A 123 -7.87 -9.07 -4.85
N ASP A 124 -9.08 -9.55 -5.05
CA ASP A 124 -9.60 -10.16 -6.28
C ASP A 124 -10.31 -9.18 -7.23
N GLU A 125 -10.51 -7.92 -6.83
CA GLU A 125 -10.96 -6.80 -7.71
C GLU A 125 -9.80 -5.90 -8.13
N ARG A 126 -8.68 -5.93 -7.38
CA ARG A 126 -7.53 -5.03 -7.58
C ARG A 126 -7.01 -5.02 -9.02
N ASP A 127 -6.85 -6.19 -9.63
CA ASP A 127 -6.26 -6.28 -10.96
C ASP A 127 -7.19 -5.63 -12.01
N ASP A 128 -8.52 -5.73 -11.86
CA ASP A 128 -9.49 -5.01 -12.70
C ASP A 128 -9.37 -3.49 -12.55
N ILE A 129 -9.05 -3.00 -11.34
CA ILE A 129 -8.80 -1.57 -11.10
C ILE A 129 -7.53 -1.09 -11.81
N ILE A 130 -6.47 -1.91 -11.79
CA ILE A 130 -5.24 -1.60 -12.52
C ILE A 130 -5.52 -1.56 -14.02
N ASP A 131 -6.25 -2.56 -14.54
CA ASP A 131 -6.65 -2.61 -15.94
C ASP A 131 -7.49 -1.38 -16.34
N TYR A 132 -8.42 -0.96 -15.47
CA TYR A 132 -9.17 0.29 -15.65
C TYR A 132 -8.23 1.49 -15.79
N VAL A 133 -7.22 1.64 -14.93
CA VAL A 133 -6.26 2.74 -15.00
C VAL A 133 -5.50 2.72 -16.32
N PHE A 134 -5.00 1.55 -16.74
CA PHE A 134 -4.30 1.41 -18.02
C PHE A 134 -5.20 1.74 -19.22
N GLN A 135 -6.46 1.32 -19.21
CA GLN A 135 -7.43 1.61 -20.27
C GLN A 135 -7.84 3.09 -20.30
N LYS A 136 -8.07 3.69 -19.13
CA LYS A 136 -8.57 5.06 -18.98
C LYS A 136 -7.52 6.11 -19.33
N TYR A 137 -6.30 5.94 -18.82
CA TYR A 137 -5.21 6.92 -18.96
C TYR A 137 -4.24 6.57 -20.09
N GLY A 138 -4.33 5.35 -20.63
CA GLY A 138 -3.59 4.88 -21.79
C GLY A 138 -2.26 4.22 -21.43
N PRO A 139 -1.92 3.06 -22.00
CA PRO A 139 -0.70 2.30 -21.67
C PRO A 139 0.60 3.03 -22.03
N HIS A 140 0.54 4.05 -22.90
CA HIS A 140 1.69 4.90 -23.21
C HIS A 140 2.01 5.93 -22.11
N ARG A 141 1.10 6.13 -21.14
CA ARG A 141 1.24 7.09 -20.04
C ARG A 141 1.29 6.46 -18.65
N VAL A 142 0.97 5.17 -18.56
CA VAL A 142 0.82 4.45 -17.29
C VAL A 142 1.88 3.37 -17.17
N GLY A 143 2.45 3.22 -15.98
CA GLY A 143 3.34 2.10 -15.68
C GLY A 143 3.25 1.74 -14.21
N MET A 144 3.36 0.44 -13.91
CA MET A 144 3.49 -0.02 -12.53
C MET A 144 4.94 0.20 -12.07
N VAL A 145 5.14 0.63 -10.83
CA VAL A 145 6.47 0.65 -10.20
C VAL A 145 7.03 -0.77 -10.18
N SER A 146 8.36 -0.92 -10.30
CA SER A 146 8.97 -2.24 -10.19
C SER A 146 9.43 -2.58 -8.78
N ASN A 147 9.60 -3.86 -8.54
CA ASN A 147 10.41 -4.42 -7.48
C ASN A 147 11.67 -5.01 -8.10
N GLN A 148 12.82 -4.38 -7.83
CA GLN A 148 14.12 -4.92 -8.22
C GLN A 148 14.51 -6.03 -7.23
N VAL A 149 14.49 -7.28 -7.71
CA VAL A 149 14.78 -8.46 -6.89
C VAL A 149 16.27 -8.79 -7.00
N PHE A 150 16.95 -8.79 -5.86
CA PHE A 150 18.36 -9.15 -5.74
C PHE A 150 18.52 -10.52 -5.05
N LEU A 151 19.61 -11.22 -5.33
CA LEU A 151 19.93 -12.50 -4.69
C LEU A 151 20.17 -12.31 -3.19
N GLN A 152 19.22 -12.77 -2.38
CA GLN A 152 19.33 -12.91 -0.93
C GLN A 152 20.01 -14.25 -0.58
N PRO A 153 20.50 -14.47 0.66
CA PRO A 153 21.29 -15.66 1.02
C PRO A 153 20.65 -16.98 0.60
N ARG A 154 19.36 -17.20 0.89
CA ARG A 154 18.64 -18.43 0.49
C ARG A 154 18.57 -18.62 -1.02
N SER A 155 18.32 -17.54 -1.77
CA SER A 155 18.28 -17.61 -3.23
C SER A 155 19.65 -17.77 -3.85
N ALA A 156 20.70 -17.14 -3.30
CA ALA A 156 22.07 -17.29 -3.76
C ALA A 156 22.53 -18.75 -3.63
N VAL A 157 22.38 -19.33 -2.42
CA VAL A 157 22.67 -20.76 -2.17
C VAL A 157 21.89 -21.67 -3.10
N ARG A 158 20.60 -21.38 -3.31
CA ARG A 158 19.77 -22.15 -4.22
C ARG A 158 20.26 -22.10 -5.66
N GLU A 159 20.57 -20.93 -6.21
CA GLU A 159 21.00 -20.85 -7.61
C GLU A 159 22.39 -21.46 -7.82
N VAL A 160 23.34 -21.26 -6.90
CA VAL A 160 24.67 -21.89 -6.99
C VAL A 160 24.58 -23.41 -6.83
N ALA A 161 23.79 -23.91 -5.88
CA ALA A 161 23.64 -25.35 -5.68
C ALA A 161 23.04 -26.07 -6.90
N LYS A 162 22.13 -25.43 -7.64
CA LYS A 162 21.61 -26.00 -8.90
C LYS A 162 22.70 -26.15 -9.96
N VAL A 163 23.66 -25.23 -10.03
CA VAL A 163 24.81 -25.33 -10.96
C VAL A 163 25.68 -26.54 -10.63
N TYR A 164 25.81 -26.85 -9.34
CA TYR A 164 26.49 -28.05 -8.83
C TYR A 164 25.64 -29.34 -8.94
N GLY A 165 24.43 -29.27 -9.50
CA GLY A 165 23.58 -30.44 -9.75
C GLY A 165 22.77 -30.94 -8.55
N LEU A 166 22.71 -30.18 -7.45
CA LEU A 166 21.90 -30.58 -6.28
C LEU A 166 20.40 -30.55 -6.62
N SER A 167 19.67 -31.54 -6.11
CA SER A 167 18.21 -31.59 -6.19
C SER A 167 17.54 -30.51 -5.33
N ASN A 168 16.28 -30.20 -5.64
CA ASN A 168 15.50 -29.24 -4.85
C ASN A 168 15.34 -29.66 -3.38
N GLU A 169 15.35 -30.97 -3.09
CA GLU A 169 15.24 -31.49 -1.72
C GLU A 169 16.51 -31.21 -0.93
N GLU A 170 17.68 -31.52 -1.50
CA GLU A 170 19.00 -31.23 -0.89
C GLU A 170 19.16 -29.73 -0.64
N ILE A 171 18.82 -28.90 -1.62
CA ILE A 171 18.85 -27.44 -1.49
C ILE A 171 17.94 -26.97 -0.35
N LYS A 172 16.75 -27.56 -0.21
CA LYS A 172 15.77 -27.19 0.83
C LYS A 172 16.27 -27.53 2.22
N VAL A 173 17.03 -28.62 2.39
CA VAL A 173 17.63 -29.01 3.68
C VAL A 173 18.56 -27.90 4.20
N VAL A 174 19.35 -27.28 3.32
CA VAL A 174 20.25 -26.17 3.67
C VAL A 174 19.48 -24.87 3.84
N THR A 175 18.71 -24.47 2.82
CA THR A 175 18.08 -23.14 2.76
C THR A 175 17.00 -22.91 3.81
N LYS A 176 16.28 -23.95 4.28
CA LYS A 176 15.26 -23.80 5.33
C LYS A 176 15.86 -23.38 6.68
N ARG A 177 17.10 -23.77 6.96
CA ARG A 177 17.83 -23.46 8.21
C ARG A 177 18.37 -22.03 8.23
N ILE A 178 18.66 -21.47 7.06
CA ILE A 178 19.03 -20.06 6.90
C ILE A 178 17.84 -19.19 7.30
N GLY A 179 17.99 -18.26 8.25
CA GLY A 179 16.91 -17.37 8.67
C GLY A 179 16.49 -16.36 7.59
N TRP A 180 15.24 -15.89 7.61
CA TRP A 180 14.75 -14.89 6.66
C TRP A 180 15.44 -13.52 6.79
N HIS A 181 15.89 -13.15 7.99
CA HIS A 181 16.57 -11.88 8.29
C HIS A 181 18.09 -11.99 8.36
N SER A 182 18.68 -13.10 7.90
CA SER A 182 20.12 -13.29 7.91
C SER A 182 20.79 -12.46 6.82
N ARG A 183 20.97 -11.15 7.01
CA ARG A 183 21.94 -10.36 6.24
C ARG A 183 23.31 -10.50 6.92
N ARG A 184 23.94 -11.65 6.75
CA ARG A 184 25.27 -11.92 7.32
C ARG A 184 26.28 -12.03 6.19
N SER A 185 27.39 -11.30 6.35
CA SER A 185 28.67 -11.62 5.71
C SER A 185 29.25 -12.89 6.34
N ASP A 186 30.11 -13.57 5.61
CA ASP A 186 30.73 -14.84 5.97
C ASP A 186 29.72 -15.98 6.15
N LEU A 187 29.07 -16.34 5.03
CA LEU A 187 27.99 -17.32 5.01
C LEU A 187 28.48 -18.70 5.47
N LEU A 188 29.72 -19.05 5.11
CA LEU A 188 30.35 -20.32 5.48
C LEU A 188 30.59 -20.38 6.99
N HIS A 189 31.31 -19.41 7.56
CA HIS A 189 31.60 -19.41 8.99
C HIS A 189 30.32 -19.39 9.84
N TRP A 190 29.31 -18.62 9.41
CA TRP A 190 28.03 -18.60 10.10
C TRP A 190 27.34 -19.97 10.08
N ILE A 191 27.32 -20.65 8.93
CA ILE A 191 26.70 -21.98 8.83
C ILE A 191 27.49 -23.02 9.64
N GLU A 192 28.82 -22.93 9.69
CA GLU A 192 29.64 -23.83 10.50
C GLU A 192 29.47 -23.62 12.02
N SER A 193 29.22 -22.38 12.47
CA SER A 193 29.14 -22.02 13.89
C SER A 193 27.74 -22.04 14.49
N ASP A 194 26.69 -22.05 13.66
CA ASP A 194 25.31 -21.90 14.11
C ASP A 194 24.64 -23.26 14.39
N GLU A 195 24.06 -23.40 15.59
CA GLU A 195 23.49 -24.67 16.07
C GLU A 195 22.41 -25.25 15.13
N ARG A 196 21.73 -24.42 14.34
CA ARG A 196 20.74 -24.87 13.35
C ARG A 196 21.33 -25.81 12.29
N PHE A 197 22.63 -25.73 12.08
CA PHE A 197 23.37 -26.49 11.07
C PHE A 197 24.24 -27.59 11.66
N LYS A 198 24.26 -27.80 12.98
CA LYS A 198 25.11 -28.79 13.66
C LYS A 198 25.03 -30.22 13.11
N ASN A 199 23.85 -30.61 12.62
CA ASN A 199 23.58 -31.93 12.02
C ASN A 199 23.54 -31.90 10.48
N LEU A 200 24.10 -30.86 9.85
CA LEU A 200 24.23 -30.80 8.40
C LEU A 200 25.61 -31.33 8.03
N ASN A 201 25.69 -32.28 7.10
CA ASN A 201 26.97 -32.70 6.55
C ASN A 201 27.48 -31.59 5.62
N ILE A 202 28.51 -30.86 6.04
CA ILE A 202 29.15 -29.82 5.24
C ILE A 202 30.38 -30.42 4.56
N ASP A 203 30.14 -31.12 3.46
CA ASP A 203 31.18 -31.68 2.61
C ASP A 203 31.88 -30.59 1.78
N THR A 204 32.94 -30.96 1.05
CA THR A 204 33.71 -30.03 0.21
C THR A 204 32.81 -29.29 -0.79
N THR A 205 31.86 -30.02 -1.39
CA THR A 205 30.89 -29.47 -2.34
C THR A 205 30.06 -28.35 -1.72
N LEU A 206 29.48 -28.59 -0.54
CA LEU A 206 28.66 -27.59 0.13
C LEU A 206 29.49 -26.38 0.58
N LYS A 207 30.75 -26.57 1.00
CA LYS A 207 31.64 -25.44 1.33
C LYS A 207 31.86 -24.53 0.13
N GLU A 208 32.16 -25.10 -1.04
CA GLU A 208 32.32 -24.33 -2.27
C GLU A 208 31.05 -23.59 -2.67
N ILE A 209 29.89 -24.28 -2.61
CA ILE A 209 28.59 -23.68 -2.87
C ILE A 209 28.39 -22.45 -1.98
N LEU A 210 28.64 -22.55 -0.67
CA LEU A 210 28.45 -21.45 0.27
C LEU A 210 29.39 -20.27 -0.02
N GLN A 211 30.66 -20.54 -0.30
CA GLN A 211 31.66 -19.51 -0.64
C GLN A 211 31.33 -18.77 -1.95
N ILE A 212 30.88 -19.49 -2.98
CA ILE A 212 30.47 -18.88 -4.25
C ILE A 212 29.15 -18.12 -4.08
N SER A 213 28.22 -18.66 -3.28
CA SER A 213 26.94 -18.02 -2.99
C SER A 213 27.10 -16.64 -2.36
N GLU A 214 28.12 -16.49 -1.50
CA GLU A 214 28.44 -15.20 -0.91
C GLU A 214 28.89 -14.17 -1.96
N LYS A 215 29.69 -14.59 -2.96
CA LYS A 215 30.18 -13.71 -4.02
C LYS A 215 29.08 -13.21 -4.96
N VAL A 216 28.00 -13.96 -5.13
CA VAL A 216 26.86 -13.59 -5.99
C VAL A 216 25.71 -12.96 -5.21
N MET A 217 25.81 -12.89 -3.88
CA MET A 217 24.80 -12.27 -3.04
C MET A 217 24.68 -10.77 -3.36
N GLY A 218 23.47 -10.25 -3.41
CA GLY A 218 23.20 -8.88 -3.82
C GLY A 218 23.26 -8.64 -5.32
N ALA A 219 23.56 -9.66 -6.15
CA ALA A 219 23.44 -9.52 -7.60
C ALA A 219 21.97 -9.33 -8.01
N PHE A 220 21.74 -8.45 -8.99
CA PHE A 220 20.42 -8.23 -9.56
C PHE A 220 19.93 -9.50 -10.27
N ARG A 221 18.66 -9.88 -10.05
CA ARG A 221 18.04 -11.07 -10.63
C ARG A 221 16.98 -10.72 -11.65
N VAL A 222 15.98 -9.94 -11.25
CA VAL A 222 14.81 -9.65 -12.09
C VAL A 222 14.05 -8.43 -11.58
N SER A 223 13.47 -7.65 -12.50
CA SER A 223 12.45 -6.66 -12.16
C SER A 223 11.06 -7.31 -12.19
N SER A 224 10.35 -7.20 -11.08
CA SER A 224 8.98 -7.71 -10.93
C SER A 224 8.00 -6.57 -10.68
N VAL A 225 6.70 -6.84 -10.73
CA VAL A 225 5.67 -5.80 -10.51
C VAL A 225 5.59 -5.44 -9.02
N HIS A 226 5.58 -4.14 -8.68
CA HIS A 226 5.30 -3.67 -7.31
C HIS A 226 3.88 -4.09 -6.89
N PRO A 227 3.64 -4.47 -5.61
CA PRO A 227 2.32 -4.87 -5.13
C PRO A 227 1.27 -3.76 -5.13
N GLY A 228 1.62 -2.51 -5.39
CA GLY A 228 0.65 -1.40 -5.43
C GLY A 228 0.94 -0.28 -6.41
N GLY A 229 2.21 -0.01 -6.71
CA GLY A 229 2.61 1.31 -7.16
C GLY A 229 2.27 1.49 -8.62
N VAL A 230 1.48 2.51 -8.94
CA VAL A 230 1.20 2.93 -10.31
C VAL A 230 1.61 4.38 -10.49
N VAL A 231 2.22 4.68 -11.63
CA VAL A 231 2.59 6.03 -12.06
C VAL A 231 1.78 6.37 -13.30
N ILE A 232 1.25 7.58 -13.32
CA ILE A 232 0.50 8.15 -14.45
C ILE A 232 1.18 9.48 -14.81
N VAL A 233 1.64 9.60 -16.05
CA VAL A 233 2.30 10.82 -16.56
C VAL A 233 1.39 11.57 -17.54
N PRO A 234 1.61 12.87 -17.81
CA PRO A 234 0.72 13.63 -18.68
C PRO A 234 0.89 13.31 -20.18
N ASP A 235 2.03 12.79 -20.60
CA ASP A 235 2.28 12.35 -21.98
C ASP A 235 3.00 10.98 -22.03
N GLU A 236 3.95 10.76 -22.93
CA GLU A 236 4.64 9.49 -23.11
C GLU A 236 5.54 9.15 -21.91
N ILE A 237 5.25 8.04 -21.20
CA ILE A 237 5.98 7.59 -20.01
C ILE A 237 7.49 7.45 -20.23
N ARG A 238 7.88 7.06 -21.45
CA ARG A 238 9.28 6.89 -21.87
C ARG A 238 10.09 8.19 -21.88
N ARG A 239 9.42 9.36 -21.85
CA ARG A 239 10.08 10.68 -21.68
C ARG A 239 10.54 10.92 -20.25
N TYR A 240 9.95 10.21 -19.30
CA TYR A 240 10.20 10.36 -17.87
C TYR A 240 11.06 9.22 -17.31
N VAL A 241 10.78 7.99 -17.72
CA VAL A 241 11.41 6.78 -17.17
C VAL A 241 11.40 5.63 -18.19
N PRO A 242 12.48 4.83 -18.29
CA PRO A 242 12.47 3.60 -19.06
C PRO A 242 11.42 2.62 -18.55
N VAL A 243 10.74 1.92 -19.45
CA VAL A 243 9.71 0.94 -19.12
C VAL A 243 9.99 -0.39 -19.80
N LEU A 244 9.62 -1.48 -19.14
CA LEU A 244 9.72 -2.83 -19.66
C LEU A 244 8.43 -3.62 -19.42
N MET A 245 8.25 -4.71 -20.14
CA MET A 245 7.14 -5.64 -19.90
C MET A 245 7.55 -6.71 -18.90
N ALA A 246 6.88 -6.75 -17.75
CA ALA A 246 7.06 -7.82 -16.77
C ALA A 246 6.56 -9.16 -17.34
N THR A 247 6.98 -10.28 -16.75
CA THR A 247 6.56 -11.63 -17.16
C THR A 247 5.04 -11.82 -17.17
N LYS A 248 4.30 -11.05 -16.36
CA LYS A 248 2.83 -11.04 -16.31
C LYS A 248 2.17 -10.24 -17.44
N GLY A 249 2.93 -9.68 -18.39
CA GLY A 249 2.41 -8.85 -19.47
C GLY A 249 2.04 -7.41 -19.06
N VAL A 250 2.46 -6.97 -17.87
CA VAL A 250 2.18 -5.63 -17.33
C VAL A 250 3.38 -4.72 -17.56
N GLN A 251 3.14 -3.52 -18.06
CA GLN A 251 4.20 -2.50 -18.21
C GLN A 251 4.65 -2.01 -16.84
N ILE A 252 5.94 -2.13 -16.57
CA ILE A 252 6.57 -1.62 -15.35
C ILE A 252 7.65 -0.58 -15.67
N LEU A 253 7.91 0.32 -14.73
CA LEU A 253 9.07 1.19 -14.72
C LEU A 253 10.32 0.34 -14.48
N GLU A 254 11.47 0.72 -15.03
CA GLU A 254 12.74 0.10 -14.65
C GLU A 254 13.18 0.47 -13.23
N TRP A 255 12.65 1.58 -12.70
CA TRP A 255 12.91 2.05 -11.35
C TRP A 255 12.04 1.35 -10.32
N GLU A 256 12.64 1.12 -9.15
CA GLU A 256 11.91 0.69 -7.97
C GLU A 256 11.29 1.89 -7.23
N LYS A 257 10.65 1.63 -6.08
CA LYS A 257 9.90 2.62 -5.31
C LYS A 257 10.71 3.88 -5.01
N ASP A 258 11.88 3.74 -4.39
CA ASP A 258 12.63 4.89 -3.90
C ASP A 258 13.24 5.68 -5.07
N GLN A 259 13.75 5.00 -6.10
CA GLN A 259 14.17 5.62 -7.36
C GLN A 259 13.04 6.39 -8.07
N THR A 260 11.81 5.86 -8.04
CA THR A 260 10.65 6.52 -8.62
C THR A 260 10.30 7.80 -7.84
N GLU A 261 10.27 7.72 -6.52
CA GLU A 261 10.04 8.87 -5.63
C GLU A 261 11.13 9.95 -5.80
N ASP A 262 12.41 9.56 -5.83
CA ASP A 262 13.56 10.45 -6.02
C ASP A 262 13.54 11.17 -7.39
N SER A 263 12.98 10.53 -8.42
CA SER A 263 12.80 11.14 -9.74
C SER A 263 11.73 12.23 -9.77
N GLY A 264 10.93 12.33 -8.70
CA GLY A 264 9.79 13.25 -8.59
C GLY A 264 8.55 12.76 -9.32
N LEU A 265 8.47 11.47 -9.69
CA LEU A 265 7.25 10.86 -10.24
C LEU A 265 6.27 10.56 -9.11
N LEU A 266 5.01 10.95 -9.34
CA LEU A 266 3.94 10.71 -8.39
C LEU A 266 3.40 9.30 -8.55
N LYS A 267 3.47 8.53 -7.47
CA LYS A 267 2.89 7.19 -7.39
C LYS A 267 1.53 7.22 -6.69
N ILE A 268 0.69 6.26 -7.04
CA ILE A 268 -0.53 5.89 -6.31
C ILE A 268 -0.35 4.42 -5.95
N ASP A 269 -0.56 4.04 -4.69
CA ASP A 269 -0.45 2.64 -4.28
C ASP A 269 -1.85 1.99 -4.27
N LEU A 270 -2.11 1.16 -5.30
CA LEU A 270 -3.34 0.38 -5.48
C LEU A 270 -3.16 -1.03 -4.92
N LEU A 271 -3.56 -1.22 -3.66
CA LEU A 271 -3.24 -2.38 -2.85
C LEU A 271 -4.39 -3.39 -2.82
N GLY A 272 -4.04 -4.67 -2.70
CA GLY A 272 -5.00 -5.76 -2.59
C GLY A 272 -5.13 -6.21 -1.13
N ASN A 273 -6.34 -6.14 -0.58
CA ASN A 273 -6.63 -6.48 0.79
C ASN A 273 -7.61 -7.66 0.87
N ARG A 274 -7.19 -8.74 1.52
CA ARG A 274 -8.02 -9.95 1.70
C ARG A 274 -9.18 -9.73 2.66
N SER A 275 -8.99 -8.94 3.70
CA SER A 275 -10.04 -8.65 4.68
C SER A 275 -11.17 -7.82 4.07
N LEU A 276 -10.86 -6.93 3.12
CA LEU A 276 -11.91 -6.23 2.35
C LEU A 276 -12.75 -7.20 1.52
N ALA A 277 -12.13 -8.19 0.88
CA ALA A 277 -12.88 -9.23 0.17
C ALA A 277 -13.79 -10.02 1.13
N VAL A 278 -13.29 -10.39 2.32
CA VAL A 278 -14.11 -11.07 3.35
C VAL A 278 -15.31 -10.23 3.76
N VAL A 279 -15.11 -8.93 4.04
CA VAL A 279 -16.21 -8.01 4.38
C VAL A 279 -17.21 -7.92 3.23
N ARG A 280 -16.74 -7.65 2.01
CA ARG A 280 -17.58 -7.58 0.80
C ARG A 280 -18.40 -8.85 0.60
N ASP A 281 -17.76 -10.02 0.70
CA ASP A 281 -18.41 -11.31 0.47
C ASP A 281 -19.39 -11.65 1.58
N THR A 282 -19.10 -11.26 2.82
CA THR A 282 -20.06 -11.34 3.93
C THR A 282 -21.29 -10.49 3.65
N LEU A 283 -21.11 -9.24 3.22
CA LEU A 283 -22.22 -8.35 2.85
C LEU A 283 -23.04 -8.94 1.68
N LYS A 284 -22.38 -9.58 0.69
CA LYS A 284 -23.06 -10.27 -0.43
C LYS A 284 -23.89 -11.45 0.08
N GLN A 285 -23.31 -12.29 0.93
CA GLN A 285 -23.98 -13.48 1.46
C GLN A 285 -25.19 -13.15 2.33
N VAL A 286 -25.13 -12.09 3.13
CA VAL A 286 -26.28 -11.64 3.94
C VAL A 286 -27.26 -10.77 3.14
N GLY A 287 -27.02 -10.55 1.84
CA GLY A 287 -27.94 -9.85 0.93
C GLY A 287 -27.96 -8.33 1.08
N VAL A 288 -26.94 -7.73 1.68
CA VAL A 288 -26.87 -6.28 1.92
C VAL A 288 -25.79 -5.57 1.11
N TYR A 289 -25.02 -6.29 0.30
CA TYR A 289 -24.05 -5.68 -0.61
C TYR A 289 -24.76 -4.75 -1.61
N ARG A 290 -24.39 -3.46 -1.60
CA ARG A 290 -25.05 -2.39 -2.38
C ARG A 290 -26.55 -2.25 -2.07
N SER A 291 -26.98 -2.64 -0.88
CA SER A 291 -28.33 -2.38 -0.42
C SER A 291 -28.57 -0.88 -0.30
N LYS A 292 -29.71 -0.40 -0.81
CA LYS A 292 -30.17 0.98 -0.57
C LYS A 292 -30.62 1.21 0.88
N TYR A 293 -30.76 0.16 1.67
CA TYR A 293 -31.24 0.19 3.05
C TYR A 293 -30.13 0.03 4.08
N VAL A 294 -28.99 -0.52 3.70
CA VAL A 294 -27.85 -0.77 4.59
C VAL A 294 -26.60 -0.25 3.91
N ASP A 295 -26.08 0.87 4.42
CA ASP A 295 -24.78 1.38 4.04
C ASP A 295 -23.72 0.81 4.99
N TYR A 296 -22.80 0.00 4.44
CA TYR A 296 -21.67 -0.53 5.19
C TYR A 296 -20.81 0.60 5.79
N HIS A 297 -20.64 1.71 5.06
CA HIS A 297 -19.84 2.85 5.51
C HIS A 297 -20.53 3.66 6.61
N SER A 298 -21.81 3.41 6.88
CA SER A 298 -22.55 4.02 7.98
C SER A 298 -22.56 3.17 9.26
N ILE A 299 -21.94 1.98 9.25
CA ILE A 299 -21.86 1.14 10.45
C ILE A 299 -21.00 1.88 11.51
N PRO A 300 -21.53 2.15 12.71
CA PRO A 300 -20.76 2.82 13.76
C PRO A 300 -19.50 2.03 14.12
N SER A 301 -18.38 2.73 14.26
CA SER A 301 -17.09 2.12 14.66
C SER A 301 -17.04 1.72 16.14
N VAL A 302 -18.01 2.15 16.95
CA VAL A 302 -18.07 1.99 18.41
C VAL A 302 -19.51 1.75 18.86
N GLY A 303 -19.70 1.16 20.04
CA GLY A 303 -20.99 1.06 20.71
C GLY A 303 -21.80 -0.20 20.39
N ASP A 304 -21.26 -1.14 19.61
CA ASP A 304 -21.86 -2.47 19.46
C ASP A 304 -21.33 -3.41 20.54
N SER A 305 -22.17 -3.66 21.55
CA SER A 305 -21.81 -4.49 22.71
C SER A 305 -21.46 -5.93 22.35
N LYS A 306 -21.98 -6.46 21.24
CA LYS A 306 -21.65 -7.81 20.76
C LYS A 306 -20.24 -7.88 20.19
N THR A 307 -19.85 -6.88 19.40
CA THR A 307 -18.48 -6.74 18.87
C THR A 307 -17.48 -6.55 20.01
N GLU A 308 -17.80 -5.69 20.99
CA GLU A 308 -16.97 -5.46 22.17
C GLU A 308 -16.79 -6.76 23.00
N ALA A 309 -17.88 -7.49 23.26
CA ALA A 309 -17.82 -8.76 23.99
C ALA A 309 -16.99 -9.83 23.26
N LEU A 310 -17.07 -9.88 21.93
CA LEU A 310 -16.28 -10.81 21.10
C LEU A 310 -14.78 -10.49 21.22
N MET A 311 -14.41 -9.21 21.14
CA MET A 311 -13.03 -8.75 21.31
C MET A 311 -12.53 -9.02 22.72
N GLN A 312 -13.30 -8.68 23.75
CA GLN A 312 -12.96 -8.90 25.16
C GLN A 312 -12.75 -10.38 25.49
N ALA A 313 -13.47 -11.29 24.82
CA ALA A 313 -13.27 -12.72 24.97
C ALA A 313 -12.06 -13.26 24.18
N GLY A 314 -11.33 -12.42 23.42
CA GLY A 314 -10.24 -12.83 22.53
C GLY A 314 -10.69 -13.73 21.37
N LYS A 315 -11.98 -13.72 21.03
CA LYS A 315 -12.59 -14.59 20.00
C LYS A 315 -12.49 -14.01 18.59
N THR A 316 -11.32 -13.48 18.25
CA THR A 316 -11.10 -12.65 17.05
C THR A 316 -10.42 -13.39 15.90
N MET A 317 -10.58 -14.73 15.83
CA MET A 317 -10.11 -15.51 14.68
C MET A 317 -10.81 -15.03 13.40
N GLY A 318 -10.07 -14.78 12.32
CA GLY A 318 -10.60 -14.19 11.08
C GLY A 318 -10.89 -12.68 11.14
N ILE A 319 -10.58 -11.99 12.24
CA ILE A 319 -10.72 -10.51 12.33
C ILE A 319 -9.38 -9.85 12.03
N PHE A 320 -9.40 -8.93 11.06
CA PHE A 320 -8.22 -8.22 10.58
C PHE A 320 -7.44 -7.53 11.71
N TYR A 321 -6.11 -7.54 11.62
CA TYR A 321 -5.12 -7.09 12.62
C TYR A 321 -5.09 -7.81 13.97
N ILE A 322 -6.21 -8.32 14.47
CA ILE A 322 -6.31 -8.85 15.84
C ILE A 322 -6.50 -10.38 15.92
N GLU A 323 -6.14 -11.11 14.87
CA GLU A 323 -6.29 -12.57 14.79
C GLU A 323 -5.18 -13.37 15.50
N SER A 324 -3.98 -12.79 15.66
CA SER A 324 -2.81 -13.56 16.09
C SER A 324 -3.00 -14.23 17.46
N PRO A 325 -2.41 -15.42 17.73
CA PRO A 325 -2.54 -16.07 19.03
C PRO A 325 -2.13 -15.17 20.20
N ALA A 326 -1.06 -14.39 20.04
CA ALA A 326 -0.59 -13.45 21.04
C ALA A 326 -1.58 -12.30 21.25
N THR A 327 -2.08 -11.69 20.17
CA THR A 327 -3.06 -10.60 20.24
C THR A 327 -4.35 -11.06 20.91
N ARG A 328 -4.88 -12.22 20.55
CA ARG A 328 -6.08 -12.78 21.18
C ARG A 328 -5.93 -13.01 22.69
N GLN A 329 -4.76 -13.53 23.11
CA GLN A 329 -4.48 -13.70 24.54
C GLN A 329 -4.36 -12.37 25.27
N LEU A 330 -3.75 -11.37 24.64
CA LEU A 330 -3.66 -10.02 25.17
C LEU A 330 -5.06 -9.42 25.35
N LEU A 331 -5.91 -9.51 24.33
CA LEU A 331 -7.29 -9.03 24.39
C LEU A 331 -8.05 -9.69 25.56
N ALA A 332 -8.02 -11.01 25.65
CA ALA A 332 -8.67 -11.76 26.73
C ALA A 332 -8.19 -11.39 28.15
N LYS A 333 -6.98 -10.85 28.28
CA LYS A 333 -6.37 -10.45 29.57
C LYS A 333 -6.51 -8.95 29.86
N ALA A 334 -6.75 -8.12 28.87
CA ALA A 334 -6.77 -6.66 29.01
C ALA A 334 -7.94 -6.16 29.87
N GLY A 335 -9.02 -6.95 30.00
CA GLY A 335 -10.18 -6.65 30.85
C GLY A 335 -11.13 -5.59 30.28
N ARG A 336 -10.60 -4.54 29.65
CA ARG A 336 -11.37 -3.55 28.87
C ARG A 336 -10.77 -3.42 27.47
N ILE A 337 -11.62 -3.49 26.46
CA ILE A 337 -11.26 -3.32 25.06
C ILE A 337 -12.36 -2.50 24.40
N ASP A 338 -12.01 -1.29 23.99
CA ASP A 338 -12.83 -0.44 23.14
C ASP A 338 -11.97 0.03 21.94
N PHE A 339 -12.58 0.79 21.03
CA PHE A 339 -11.92 1.21 19.79
C PHE A 339 -10.59 1.94 20.04
N GLU A 340 -10.50 2.77 21.09
CA GLU A 340 -9.29 3.54 21.40
C GLU A 340 -8.14 2.66 21.91
N HIS A 341 -8.43 1.48 22.46
CA HIS A 341 -7.38 0.51 22.86
C HIS A 341 -6.88 -0.34 21.68
N VAL A 342 -7.67 -0.44 20.61
CA VAL A 342 -7.33 -1.22 19.41
C VAL A 342 -6.52 -0.39 18.42
N VAL A 343 -6.84 0.91 18.30
CA VAL A 343 -6.10 1.91 17.50
C VAL A 343 -4.81 2.29 18.22
#